data_AF-A0A3D4HP28-F1
#
_entry.id   AF-A0A3D4HP28-F1
#
_cell.length_a   1.000
_cell.length_b   1.000
_cell.length_c   1.000
_cell.angle_alpha   90.00
_cell.angle_beta   90.00
_cell.angle_gamma   90.00
#
_symmetry.space_group_name_H-M   'P 1'
#
loop_
_entity.id
_entity.type
_entity.pdbx_description
1 polymer ?
#
loop_
_entity_poly.entity_id
_entity_poly.type
_entity_poly.pdbx_seq_one_letter_code
_entity_poly.pdbx_strand_id
1 'polypeptide(L)'
;MLKKIILVFKTHFDIGFTDLSSRVINDYSNSMLKEVIATCKATQHMGKQQYVWTMPSWPLKIITERCSLELRKELDLLIHRGQIVWHALPFTSYTDFCSAEEYIEGLRFGKELSEHYHKPYSISAKMTDVPGHGIMLPSILNGSGVKLLHIGCNEFANSPKLPFLFYWQSLSGEQVLTMYSKGGYGTSLLPPKGWNYPVWMALMQTNDNCGPQSAAMIEEMVKGIHDKYPDTEVVCGSMDDFYLELANYDLTDLPVIKKDLADTWIHGIGSFPKEIAVVREERERAKRLQVIYAKQVLEAIEEADDRGMEVLDDYYENISLFEEHTWGADVKTWLGPDRVYHKEDFLKAKQQKNYQFMESS
;
A
#
# COMPACT_ATOMS: atom_id res chain seq x y z
N MET A 1 -17.60 26.46 -1.81
CA MET A 1 -16.25 27.06 -1.76
C MET A 1 -15.33 26.05 -1.11
N LEU A 2 -14.13 25.85 -1.67
CA LEU A 2 -13.12 24.95 -1.09
C LEU A 2 -12.60 25.59 0.21
N LYS A 3 -12.67 24.84 1.32
CA LYS A 3 -12.27 25.30 2.65
C LYS A 3 -10.92 24.73 3.06
N LYS A 4 -10.67 23.45 2.75
CA LYS A 4 -9.48 22.73 3.22
C LYS A 4 -8.94 21.80 2.13
N ILE A 5 -7.62 21.80 1.94
CA ILE A 5 -6.88 20.78 1.19
C ILE A 5 -5.98 20.03 2.17
N ILE A 6 -6.07 18.71 2.14
CA ILE A 6 -5.17 17.82 2.87
C ILE A 6 -4.18 17.25 1.85
N LEU A 7 -2.93 17.68 1.98
CA LEU A 7 -1.79 17.15 1.24
C LEU A 7 -1.35 15.85 1.91
N VAL A 8 -1.48 14.73 1.20
CA VAL A 8 -1.06 13.42 1.66
C VAL A 8 0.12 12.98 0.80
N PHE A 9 1.25 12.68 1.41
CA PHE A 9 2.45 12.25 0.69
C PHE A 9 2.72 10.78 0.89
N LYS A 10 3.03 10.08 -0.21
CA LYS A 10 3.35 8.66 -0.18
C LYS A 10 4.31 8.29 -1.30
N THR A 11 5.13 7.28 -1.04
CA THR A 11 5.96 6.62 -2.06
C THR A 11 5.27 5.33 -2.52
N HIS A 12 5.26 5.07 -3.82
CA HIS A 12 4.83 3.77 -4.33
C HIS A 12 5.85 2.73 -3.93
N PHE A 13 5.38 1.70 -3.23
CA PHE A 13 6.20 0.60 -2.79
C PHE A 13 5.97 -0.57 -3.72
N ASP A 14 7.05 -1.05 -4.32
CA ASP A 14 7.10 -2.27 -5.11
C ASP A 14 8.18 -3.15 -4.50
N ILE A 15 7.82 -4.34 -4.04
CA ILE A 15 8.80 -5.13 -3.29
C ILE A 15 9.93 -5.62 -4.20
N GLY A 16 9.66 -6.03 -5.44
CA GLY A 16 10.63 -6.71 -6.31
C GLY A 16 10.78 -6.16 -7.73
N PHE A 17 10.15 -5.03 -8.06
CA PHE A 17 10.10 -4.50 -9.43
C PHE A 17 11.33 -3.69 -9.83
N THR A 18 11.70 -2.69 -9.01
CA THR A 18 12.78 -1.74 -9.34
C THR A 18 14.17 -2.31 -9.09
N ASP A 19 14.30 -3.23 -8.13
CA ASP A 19 15.53 -3.98 -7.80
C ASP A 19 15.11 -5.28 -7.07
N LEU A 20 16.07 -6.12 -6.65
CA LEU A 20 15.80 -7.30 -5.83
C LEU A 20 15.08 -6.91 -4.52
N SER A 21 14.14 -7.74 -4.08
CA SER A 21 13.38 -7.50 -2.85
C SER A 21 14.24 -7.24 -1.62
N SER A 22 15.35 -7.97 -1.50
CA SER A 22 16.33 -7.75 -0.42
C SER A 22 16.96 -6.36 -0.45
N ARG A 23 17.22 -5.81 -1.64
CA ARG A 23 17.84 -4.49 -1.82
C ARG A 23 16.83 -3.37 -1.62
N VAL A 24 15.61 -3.52 -2.13
CA VAL A 24 14.51 -2.57 -1.89
C VAL A 24 14.28 -2.43 -0.39
N ILE A 25 14.08 -3.54 0.34
CA ILE A 25 13.88 -3.50 1.79
C ILE A 25 15.07 -2.87 2.52
N ASN A 26 16.29 -3.19 2.08
CA ASN A 26 17.50 -2.60 2.65
C ASN A 26 17.56 -1.08 2.42
N ASP A 27 17.16 -0.60 1.25
CA ASP A 27 17.12 0.83 0.94
C ASP A 27 16.09 1.56 1.82
N TYR A 28 14.86 1.05 1.89
CA TYR A 28 13.80 1.56 2.76
C TYR A 28 14.24 1.64 4.23
N SER A 29 15.06 0.69 4.69
CA SER A 29 15.56 0.63 6.06
C SER A 29 16.82 1.46 6.32
N ASN A 30 17.40 2.06 5.28
CA ASN A 30 18.66 2.79 5.35
C ASN A 30 18.60 4.12 4.60
N SER A 31 18.87 4.12 3.28
CA SER A 31 19.18 5.35 2.55
C SER A 31 17.91 6.18 2.34
N MET A 32 16.82 5.55 1.92
CA MET A 32 15.52 6.20 1.83
C MET A 32 15.00 6.70 3.19
N LEU A 33 15.17 5.93 4.28
CA LEU A 33 14.77 6.40 5.61
C LEU A 33 15.52 7.67 6.03
N LYS A 34 16.82 7.78 5.71
CA LYS A 34 17.61 9.00 5.97
C LYS A 34 17.06 10.20 5.21
N GLU A 35 16.68 10.01 3.95
CA GLU A 35 16.06 11.06 3.13
C GLU A 35 14.71 11.50 3.70
N VAL A 36 13.87 10.54 4.13
CA VAL A 36 12.58 10.83 4.76
C VAL A 36 12.78 11.64 6.04
N ILE A 37 13.70 11.21 6.91
CA ILE A 37 14.04 11.93 8.15
C ILE A 37 14.53 13.34 7.81
N ALA A 38 15.37 13.50 6.78
CA ALA A 38 15.87 14.81 6.36
C ALA A 38 14.72 15.73 5.89
N THR A 39 13.79 15.24 5.05
CA THR A 39 12.62 16.02 4.62
C THR A 39 11.71 16.37 5.81
N CYS A 40 11.42 15.40 6.70
CA CYS A 40 10.63 15.65 7.90
C CYS A 40 11.25 16.75 8.77
N LYS A 41 12.58 16.73 8.97
CA LYS A 41 13.32 17.76 9.73
C LYS A 41 13.31 19.12 9.02
N ALA A 42 13.54 19.14 7.71
CA ALA A 42 13.59 20.37 6.92
C ALA A 42 12.26 21.13 6.94
N THR A 43 11.14 20.43 7.08
CA THR A 43 9.78 21.00 7.04
C THR A 43 9.17 21.29 8.40
N GLN A 44 9.87 21.03 9.53
CA GLN A 44 9.32 21.23 10.89
C GLN A 44 8.86 22.67 11.16
N HIS A 45 9.50 23.65 10.51
CA HIS A 45 9.18 25.06 10.66
C HIS A 45 7.88 25.47 9.94
N MET A 46 7.29 24.59 9.11
CA MET A 46 6.11 24.87 8.29
C MET A 46 4.77 24.67 9.03
N GLY A 47 4.80 24.38 10.34
CA GLY A 47 3.59 24.24 11.16
C GLY A 47 2.66 23.13 10.65
N LYS A 48 1.40 23.47 10.31
CA LYS A 48 0.42 22.53 9.74
C LYS A 48 0.81 21.95 8.37
N GLN A 49 1.82 22.52 7.73
CA GLN A 49 2.32 22.11 6.41
C GLN A 49 3.64 21.35 6.50
N GLN A 50 4.06 20.93 7.70
CA GLN A 50 5.22 20.05 7.86
C GLN A 50 4.97 18.70 7.18
N TYR A 51 6.01 18.11 6.60
CA TYR A 51 5.88 16.87 5.85
C TYR A 51 5.39 15.71 6.71
N VAL A 52 4.41 14.99 6.17
CA VAL A 52 3.85 13.75 6.72
C VAL A 52 3.97 12.67 5.65
N TRP A 53 4.82 11.67 5.90
CA TRP A 53 5.03 10.56 4.98
C TRP A 53 4.13 9.38 5.34
N THR A 54 3.30 8.95 4.39
CA THR A 54 2.38 7.83 4.55
C THR A 54 2.97 6.57 3.93
N MET A 55 3.03 5.49 4.70
CA MET A 55 3.55 4.20 4.30
C MET A 55 2.50 3.10 4.31
N PRO A 56 2.66 2.02 3.52
CA PRO A 56 1.95 0.78 3.78
C PRO A 56 2.42 0.16 5.10
N SER A 57 1.57 -0.60 5.77
CA SER A 57 1.86 -1.07 7.13
C SER A 57 3.03 -2.06 7.20
N TRP A 58 3.14 -3.01 6.27
CA TRP A 58 4.20 -4.02 6.30
C TRP A 58 5.62 -3.43 6.09
N PRO A 59 5.89 -2.63 5.04
CA PRO A 59 7.19 -1.98 4.87
C PRO A 59 7.60 -1.14 6.08
N LEU A 60 6.64 -0.42 6.70
CA LEU A 60 6.95 0.34 7.91
C LEU A 60 7.37 -0.58 9.07
N LYS A 61 6.64 -1.68 9.32
CA LYS A 61 7.04 -2.69 10.32
C LYS A 61 8.46 -3.19 10.07
N ILE A 62 8.78 -3.59 8.84
CA ILE A 62 10.11 -4.09 8.48
C ILE A 62 11.21 -3.05 8.67
N ILE A 63 10.95 -1.79 8.31
CA ILE A 63 11.90 -0.69 8.55
C ILE A 63 12.22 -0.59 10.04
N THR A 64 11.19 -0.68 10.88
CA THR A 64 11.37 -0.59 12.34
C THR A 64 12.22 -1.75 12.87
N GLU A 65 12.15 -2.93 12.27
CA GLU A 65 12.92 -4.11 12.68
C GLU A 65 14.35 -4.13 12.13
N ARG A 66 14.58 -3.58 10.94
CA ARG A 66 15.86 -3.71 10.21
C ARG A 66 16.74 -2.47 10.23
N CYS A 67 16.19 -1.29 10.51
CA CYS A 67 17.00 -0.06 10.56
C CYS A 67 17.98 -0.09 11.74
N SER A 68 19.08 0.66 11.61
CA SER A 68 20.04 0.80 12.72
C SER A 68 19.40 1.47 13.95
N LEU A 69 19.92 1.21 15.15
CA LEU A 69 19.43 1.82 16.39
C LEU A 69 19.39 3.36 16.36
N GLU A 70 20.30 3.99 15.61
CA GLU A 70 20.31 5.46 15.44
C GLU A 70 19.11 5.92 14.61
N LEU A 71 18.87 5.28 13.47
CA LEU A 71 17.72 5.57 12.62
C LEU A 71 16.39 5.22 13.31
N ARG A 72 16.37 4.13 14.10
CA ARG A 72 15.18 3.70 14.84
C ARG A 72 14.69 4.79 15.79
N LYS A 73 15.61 5.42 16.55
CA LYS A 73 15.25 6.51 17.47
C LYS A 73 14.61 7.70 16.77
N GLU A 74 15.13 8.07 15.60
CA GLU A 74 14.59 9.16 14.78
C GLU A 74 13.23 8.78 14.18
N LEU A 75 13.09 7.55 13.67
CA LEU A 75 11.84 7.01 13.17
C LEU A 75 10.74 7.00 14.24
N ASP A 76 11.02 6.46 15.43
CA ASP A 76 10.08 6.42 16.55
C ASP A 76 9.62 7.83 16.94
N LEU A 77 10.54 8.79 17.00
CA LEU A 77 10.23 10.19 17.28
C LEU A 77 9.28 10.79 16.24
N LEU A 78 9.53 10.54 14.96
CA LEU A 78 8.69 11.04 13.86
C LEU A 78 7.31 10.37 13.83
N ILE A 79 7.22 9.08 14.15
CA ILE A 79 5.95 8.37 14.32
C ILE A 79 5.14 8.97 15.47
N HIS A 80 5.76 9.19 16.63
CA HIS A 80 5.08 9.80 17.77
C HIS A 80 4.57 11.21 17.43
N ARG A 81 5.34 12.00 16.69
CA ARG A 81 4.96 13.34 16.20
C ARG A 81 3.94 13.34 15.06
N GLY A 82 3.63 12.19 14.47
CA GLY A 82 2.71 12.08 13.33
C GLY A 82 3.29 12.56 12.00
N GLN A 83 4.62 12.63 11.87
CA GLN A 83 5.30 12.92 10.59
C GLN A 83 5.58 11.66 9.76
N ILE A 84 5.50 10.48 10.36
CA ILE A 84 5.47 9.20 9.67
C ILE A 84 4.20 8.48 10.12
N VAL A 85 3.36 8.13 9.15
CA VAL A 85 2.06 7.48 9.37
C VAL A 85 1.92 6.29 8.42
N TRP A 86 0.95 5.43 8.69
CA TRP A 86 0.65 4.28 7.83
C TRP A 86 -0.83 4.15 7.57
N HIS A 87 -1.18 3.44 6.51
CA HIS A 87 -2.55 2.99 6.24
C HIS A 87 -2.75 1.53 6.62
N ALA A 88 -3.99 1.05 6.66
CA ALA A 88 -4.35 -0.28 7.13
C ALA A 88 -3.67 -1.41 6.34
N LEU A 89 -3.67 -1.30 5.00
CA LEU A 89 -3.16 -2.35 4.11
C LEU A 89 -1.62 -2.47 4.13
N PRO A 90 -1.08 -3.70 3.98
CA PRO A 90 0.36 -3.96 4.02
C PRO A 90 1.11 -3.40 2.83
N PHE A 91 0.51 -3.39 1.64
CA PHE A 91 1.03 -2.88 0.36
C PHE A 91 -0.09 -3.04 -0.69
N THR A 92 0.20 -2.81 -1.97
CA THR A 92 -0.73 -3.22 -3.04
C THR A 92 -0.59 -4.73 -3.27
N SER A 93 -1.72 -5.43 -3.30
CA SER A 93 -1.79 -6.86 -3.62
C SER A 93 -2.77 -7.14 -4.75
N TYR A 94 -2.62 -8.29 -5.40
CA TYR A 94 -3.63 -8.82 -6.31
C TYR A 94 -4.73 -9.56 -5.54
N THR A 95 -5.78 -8.84 -5.19
CA THR A 95 -6.91 -9.39 -4.42
C THR A 95 -7.53 -10.63 -5.03
N ASP A 96 -7.54 -10.76 -6.37
CA ASP A 96 -8.15 -11.91 -7.05
C ASP A 96 -7.33 -13.21 -6.93
N PHE A 97 -6.07 -13.10 -6.48
CA PHE A 97 -5.23 -14.25 -6.15
C PHE A 97 -5.26 -14.60 -4.65
N CYS A 98 -5.51 -13.61 -3.80
CA CYS A 98 -5.53 -13.75 -2.35
C CYS A 98 -6.74 -14.57 -1.90
N SER A 99 -6.61 -15.38 -0.86
CA SER A 99 -7.78 -15.80 -0.08
C SER A 99 -8.22 -14.68 0.87
N ALA A 100 -9.49 -14.73 1.31
CA ALA A 100 -10.00 -13.74 2.26
C ALA A 100 -9.21 -13.75 3.58
N GLU A 101 -8.78 -14.92 4.04
CA GLU A 101 -8.02 -15.08 5.28
C GLU A 101 -6.61 -14.49 5.15
N GLU A 102 -5.87 -14.79 4.09
CA GLU A 102 -4.53 -14.22 3.85
C GLU A 102 -4.60 -12.69 3.80
N TYR A 103 -5.64 -12.16 3.15
CA TYR A 103 -5.84 -10.72 3.08
C TYR A 103 -6.23 -10.10 4.44
N ILE A 104 -7.00 -10.80 5.27
CA ILE A 104 -7.31 -10.38 6.64
C ILE A 104 -6.04 -10.39 7.51
N GLU A 105 -5.21 -11.42 7.41
CA GLU A 105 -3.94 -11.53 8.14
C GLU A 105 -2.97 -10.41 7.72
N GLY A 106 -2.98 -10.00 6.45
CA GLY A 106 -2.24 -8.81 6.00
C GLY A 106 -2.59 -7.51 6.74
N LEU A 107 -3.80 -7.38 7.32
CA LEU A 107 -4.18 -6.22 8.13
C LEU A 107 -3.52 -6.23 9.52
N ARG A 108 -3.04 -7.38 9.98
CA ARG A 108 -2.38 -7.55 11.28
C ARG A 108 -1.18 -6.61 11.43
N PHE A 109 -0.38 -6.40 10.38
CA PHE A 109 0.78 -5.51 10.45
C PHE A 109 0.41 -4.07 10.83
N GLY A 110 -0.72 -3.56 10.34
CA GLY A 110 -1.22 -2.24 10.72
C GLY A 110 -1.68 -2.19 12.18
N LYS A 111 -2.25 -3.30 12.67
CA LYS A 111 -2.68 -3.46 14.07
C LYS A 111 -1.49 -3.53 15.02
N GLU A 112 -0.48 -4.35 14.70
CA GLU A 112 0.76 -4.48 15.48
C GLU A 112 1.48 -3.13 15.61
N LEU A 113 1.60 -2.37 14.51
CA LEU A 113 2.16 -1.02 14.56
C LEU A 113 1.34 -0.09 15.48
N SER A 114 0.02 -0.17 15.40
CA SER A 114 -0.90 0.64 16.22
C SER A 114 -0.74 0.33 17.70
N GLU A 115 -0.66 -0.96 18.06
CA GLU A 115 -0.44 -1.42 19.42
C GLU A 115 0.94 -1.01 19.93
N HIS A 116 2.00 -1.22 19.13
CA HIS A 116 3.38 -0.91 19.47
C HIS A 116 3.62 0.58 19.73
N TYR A 117 3.07 1.46 18.88
CA TYR A 117 3.24 2.91 19.01
C TYR A 117 2.12 3.61 19.78
N HIS A 118 1.16 2.85 20.30
CA HIS A 118 -0.05 3.36 20.98
C HIS A 118 -0.80 4.40 20.13
N LYS A 119 -0.95 4.11 18.84
CA LYS A 119 -1.70 4.92 17.87
C LYS A 119 -3.04 4.24 17.56
N PRO A 120 -4.08 5.00 17.19
CA PRO A 120 -5.30 4.40 16.66
C PRO A 120 -5.01 3.59 15.39
N TYR A 121 -5.76 2.50 15.20
CA TYR A 121 -5.73 1.78 13.94
C TYR A 121 -6.24 2.66 12.80
N SER A 122 -5.55 2.63 11.66
CA SER A 122 -5.87 3.46 10.50
C SER A 122 -7.27 3.17 9.98
N ILE A 123 -8.05 4.23 9.78
CA ILE A 123 -9.39 4.13 9.17
C ILE A 123 -9.35 4.33 7.65
N SER A 124 -8.16 4.44 7.07
CA SER A 124 -7.94 4.48 5.63
C SER A 124 -7.07 3.32 5.15
N ALA A 125 -7.24 2.99 3.88
CA ALA A 125 -6.47 2.02 3.13
C ALA A 125 -6.12 2.60 1.76
N LYS A 126 -5.01 2.14 1.18
CA LYS A 126 -4.64 2.50 -0.18
C LYS A 126 -4.09 1.32 -0.95
N MET A 127 -4.50 1.26 -2.21
CA MET A 127 -3.93 0.42 -3.26
C MET A 127 -3.54 1.33 -4.42
N THR A 128 -2.55 0.91 -5.19
CA THR A 128 -2.08 1.66 -6.36
C THR A 128 -1.50 0.70 -7.39
N ASP A 129 -1.41 1.14 -8.64
CA ASP A 129 -0.96 0.37 -9.80
C ASP A 129 -2.02 -0.56 -10.37
N VAL A 130 -2.49 -1.49 -9.56
CA VAL A 130 -3.52 -2.47 -9.93
C VAL A 130 -4.84 -1.75 -10.27
N PRO A 131 -5.46 -2.01 -11.45
CA PRO A 131 -6.61 -1.25 -11.95
C PRO A 131 -7.91 -1.64 -11.27
N GLY A 132 -7.94 -2.78 -10.60
CA GLY A 132 -9.16 -3.46 -10.20
C GLY A 132 -8.96 -4.39 -9.01
N HIS A 133 -10.01 -4.58 -8.21
CA HIS A 133 -9.96 -5.41 -7.01
C HIS A 133 -11.28 -6.18 -6.80
N GLY A 134 -11.16 -7.34 -6.17
CA GLY A 134 -12.26 -8.28 -5.95
C GLY A 134 -13.29 -7.79 -4.93
N ILE A 135 -14.55 -8.18 -5.12
CA ILE A 135 -15.73 -7.75 -4.34
C ILE A 135 -15.71 -8.12 -2.86
N MET A 136 -14.78 -8.97 -2.42
CA MET A 136 -14.59 -9.27 -0.99
C MET A 136 -14.02 -8.07 -0.22
N LEU A 137 -13.30 -7.18 -0.90
CA LEU A 137 -12.50 -6.14 -0.26
C LEU A 137 -13.33 -5.16 0.60
N PRO A 138 -14.51 -4.66 0.18
CA PRO A 138 -15.34 -3.83 1.04
C PRO A 138 -15.76 -4.49 2.35
N SER A 139 -16.02 -5.81 2.33
CA SER A 139 -16.43 -6.54 3.54
C SER A 139 -15.28 -6.63 4.54
N ILE A 140 -14.09 -6.99 4.06
CA ILE A 140 -12.88 -7.13 4.89
C ILE A 140 -12.48 -5.77 5.48
N LEU A 141 -12.38 -4.74 4.63
CA LEU A 141 -11.98 -3.40 5.06
C LEU A 141 -12.98 -2.81 6.06
N ASN A 142 -14.29 -2.87 5.77
CA ASN A 142 -15.31 -2.38 6.70
C ASN A 142 -15.27 -3.13 8.04
N GLY A 143 -15.17 -4.46 8.02
CA GLY A 143 -15.07 -5.30 9.20
C GLY A 143 -13.84 -5.00 10.07
N SER A 144 -12.74 -4.54 9.46
CA SER A 144 -11.53 -4.07 10.16
C SER A 144 -11.61 -2.62 10.67
N GLY A 145 -12.71 -1.91 10.40
CA GLY A 145 -12.90 -0.52 10.80
C GLY A 145 -12.44 0.52 9.77
N VAL A 146 -11.89 0.11 8.62
CA VAL A 146 -11.52 1.01 7.52
C VAL A 146 -12.78 1.63 6.91
N LYS A 147 -12.72 2.94 6.70
CA LYS A 147 -13.81 3.77 6.18
C LYS A 147 -13.53 4.37 4.80
N LEU A 148 -12.26 4.63 4.50
CA LEU A 148 -11.81 5.19 3.23
C LEU A 148 -10.84 4.24 2.52
N LEU A 149 -11.07 3.97 1.25
CA LEU A 149 -10.15 3.30 0.35
C LEU A 149 -9.75 4.26 -0.79
N HIS A 150 -8.45 4.46 -1.00
CA HIS A 150 -7.94 5.07 -2.22
C HIS A 150 -7.41 4.00 -3.17
N ILE A 151 -7.78 4.08 -4.45
CA ILE A 151 -7.22 3.22 -5.51
C ILE A 151 -6.63 4.14 -6.58
N GLY A 152 -5.34 4.01 -6.84
CA GLY A 152 -4.67 4.63 -7.99
C GLY A 152 -4.44 3.60 -9.09
N CYS A 153 -4.99 3.81 -10.28
CA CYS A 153 -4.77 2.90 -11.41
C CYS A 153 -3.63 3.42 -12.27
N ASN A 154 -2.67 2.56 -12.61
CA ASN A 154 -1.55 2.92 -13.47
C ASN A 154 -2.01 3.55 -14.81
N GLU A 155 -1.20 4.47 -15.34
CA GLU A 155 -1.45 5.18 -16.59
C GLU A 155 -1.46 4.29 -17.85
N PHE A 156 -0.79 3.14 -17.80
CA PHE A 156 -0.74 2.15 -18.87
C PHE A 156 -1.87 1.11 -18.80
N ALA A 157 -2.69 1.14 -17.75
CA ALA A 157 -3.82 0.23 -17.59
C ALA A 157 -5.15 0.86 -18.02
N ASN A 158 -6.09 0.01 -18.46
CA ASN A 158 -7.45 0.46 -18.74
C ASN A 158 -8.28 0.44 -17.44
N SER A 159 -8.54 1.62 -16.89
CA SER A 159 -9.34 1.73 -15.66
C SER A 159 -10.82 1.34 -15.89
N PRO A 160 -11.48 0.64 -14.93
CA PRO A 160 -12.93 0.52 -14.89
C PRO A 160 -13.66 1.87 -14.93
N LYS A 161 -14.87 1.85 -15.50
CA LYS A 161 -15.74 3.03 -15.61
C LYS A 161 -16.43 3.31 -14.27
N LEU A 162 -15.72 4.02 -13.39
CA LEU A 162 -16.20 4.39 -12.06
C LEU A 162 -16.37 5.91 -11.91
N PRO A 163 -17.29 6.36 -11.02
CA PRO A 163 -17.23 7.70 -10.45
C PRO A 163 -15.92 7.94 -9.71
N PHE A 164 -15.55 9.20 -9.50
CA PHE A 164 -14.33 9.54 -8.78
C PHE A 164 -14.41 9.19 -7.27
N LEU A 165 -15.58 9.42 -6.67
CA LEU A 165 -15.90 9.08 -5.27
C LEU A 165 -17.23 8.33 -5.24
N PHE A 166 -17.28 7.19 -4.54
CA PHE A 166 -18.46 6.32 -4.46
C PHE A 166 -18.39 5.41 -3.23
N TYR A 167 -19.51 4.83 -2.81
CA TYR A 167 -19.50 3.72 -1.87
C TYR A 167 -19.32 2.41 -2.64
N TRP A 168 -18.26 1.67 -2.32
CA TRP A 168 -18.12 0.30 -2.81
C TRP A 168 -18.74 -0.64 -1.79
N GLN A 169 -19.72 -1.42 -2.23
CA GLN A 169 -20.53 -2.29 -1.37
C GLN A 169 -20.25 -3.76 -1.69
N SER A 170 -20.00 -4.55 -0.65
CA SER A 170 -19.90 -6.02 -0.72
C SER A 170 -21.26 -6.67 -1.02
N LEU A 171 -21.27 -7.97 -1.29
CA LEU A 171 -22.52 -8.72 -1.46
C LEU A 171 -23.33 -8.83 -0.15
N SER A 172 -22.67 -8.80 1.00
CA SER A 172 -23.27 -8.84 2.35
C SER A 172 -23.76 -7.48 2.84
N GLY A 173 -23.41 -6.40 2.16
CA GLY A 173 -23.98 -5.07 2.36
C GLY A 173 -23.05 -4.07 3.04
N GLU A 174 -21.91 -4.50 3.58
CA GLU A 174 -20.86 -3.62 4.08
C GLU A 174 -20.34 -2.69 2.98
N GLN A 175 -19.99 -1.47 3.36
CA GLN A 175 -19.58 -0.43 2.41
C GLN A 175 -18.31 0.26 2.86
N VAL A 176 -17.47 0.64 1.90
CA VAL A 176 -16.29 1.49 2.14
C VAL A 176 -16.34 2.66 1.16
N LEU A 177 -16.13 3.87 1.66
CA LEU A 177 -16.02 5.05 0.80
C LEU A 177 -14.76 4.90 -0.04
N THR A 178 -14.90 4.90 -1.36
CA THR A 178 -13.80 4.61 -2.28
C THR A 178 -13.55 5.81 -3.19
N MET A 179 -12.30 6.26 -3.23
CA MET A 179 -11.83 7.29 -4.16
C MET A 179 -10.91 6.65 -5.20
N TYR A 180 -11.30 6.75 -6.47
CA TYR A 180 -10.64 6.06 -7.58
C TYR A 180 -9.96 7.06 -8.53
N SER A 181 -8.63 6.98 -8.62
CA SER A 181 -7.81 7.83 -9.48
C SER A 181 -7.43 7.06 -10.76
N LYS A 182 -7.96 7.51 -11.89
CA LYS A 182 -7.70 6.92 -13.21
C LYS A 182 -6.40 7.46 -13.77
N GLY A 183 -5.55 6.57 -14.28
CA GLY A 183 -4.33 6.92 -14.99
C GLY A 183 -3.28 7.64 -14.14
N GLY A 184 -3.18 7.28 -12.87
CA GLY A 184 -2.18 7.79 -11.94
C GLY A 184 -2.34 7.20 -10.54
N TYR A 185 -1.23 7.19 -9.79
CA TYR A 185 -1.16 6.64 -8.44
C TYR A 185 -1.80 7.53 -7.36
N GLY A 186 -1.91 8.82 -7.65
CA GLY A 186 -2.36 9.86 -6.74
C GLY A 186 -3.57 10.63 -7.28
N THR A 187 -3.89 11.74 -6.63
CA THR A 187 -4.86 12.73 -7.15
C THR A 187 -4.14 13.94 -7.73
N SER A 188 -4.90 14.84 -8.37
CA SER A 188 -4.39 16.16 -8.71
C SER A 188 -4.24 17.05 -7.48
N LEU A 189 -3.32 18.02 -7.55
CA LEU A 189 -3.11 19.02 -6.49
C LEU A 189 -4.39 19.79 -6.14
N LEU A 190 -5.23 20.05 -7.15
CA LEU A 190 -6.51 20.75 -7.03
C LEU A 190 -7.67 19.81 -7.34
N PRO A 191 -8.86 20.03 -6.77
CA PRO A 191 -10.02 19.18 -7.04
C PRO A 191 -10.43 19.23 -8.53
N PRO A 192 -10.98 18.13 -9.08
CA PRO A 192 -11.49 18.11 -10.44
C PRO A 192 -12.69 19.05 -10.57
N LYS A 193 -12.98 19.45 -11.81
CA LYS A 193 -14.21 20.21 -12.10
C LYS A 193 -15.44 19.40 -11.66
N GLY A 194 -16.37 20.07 -10.97
CA GLY A 194 -17.58 19.43 -10.45
C GLY A 194 -17.42 18.73 -9.09
N TRP A 195 -16.28 18.90 -8.42
CA TRP A 195 -16.13 18.48 -7.02
C TRP A 195 -17.05 19.31 -6.11
N ASN A 196 -17.93 18.63 -5.38
CA ASN A 196 -19.01 19.26 -4.62
C ASN A 196 -18.68 19.47 -3.12
N TYR A 197 -17.55 18.96 -2.65
CA TYR A 197 -17.20 19.00 -1.24
C TYR A 197 -16.23 20.14 -0.94
N PRO A 198 -16.33 20.77 0.25
CA PRO A 198 -15.43 21.84 0.64
C PRO A 198 -14.06 21.34 1.14
N VAL A 199 -13.82 20.02 1.10
CA VAL A 199 -12.56 19.38 1.49
C VAL A 199 -12.04 18.60 0.30
N TRP A 200 -10.73 18.66 0.05
CA TRP A 200 -10.07 17.90 -1.01
C TRP A 200 -8.83 17.19 -0.49
N MET A 201 -8.59 15.96 -0.95
CA MET A 201 -7.34 15.25 -0.73
C MET A 201 -6.45 15.39 -1.96
N ALA A 202 -5.35 16.10 -1.79
CA ALA A 202 -4.23 16.11 -2.73
C ALA A 202 -3.26 14.99 -2.31
N LEU A 203 -3.50 13.78 -2.82
CA LEU A 203 -2.66 12.61 -2.59
C LEU A 203 -1.49 12.65 -3.58
N MET A 204 -0.36 13.17 -3.13
CA MET A 204 0.87 13.37 -3.88
C MET A 204 1.75 12.12 -3.73
N GLN A 205 1.62 11.23 -4.72
CA GLN A 205 2.40 10.01 -4.77
C GLN A 205 3.69 10.21 -5.59
N THR A 206 4.84 9.78 -5.10
CA THR A 206 6.04 9.59 -5.93
C THR A 206 6.00 8.25 -6.67
N ASN A 207 6.81 8.12 -7.72
CA ASN A 207 6.95 6.88 -8.47
C ASN A 207 7.60 5.75 -7.66
N ASP A 208 7.64 4.57 -8.27
CA ASP A 208 8.14 3.29 -7.78
C ASP A 208 9.46 3.46 -7.01
N ASN A 209 9.42 3.22 -5.70
CA ASN A 209 10.56 3.26 -4.78
C ASN A 209 11.43 4.53 -4.84
N CYS A 210 10.89 5.67 -5.31
CA CYS A 210 11.66 6.91 -5.52
C CYS A 210 11.92 7.74 -4.25
N GLY A 211 11.44 7.31 -3.09
CA GLY A 211 11.62 8.03 -1.82
C GLY A 211 10.69 9.23 -1.63
N PRO A 212 11.01 10.13 -0.68
CA PRO A 212 10.15 11.23 -0.28
C PRO A 212 10.22 12.43 -1.23
N GLN A 213 9.19 13.28 -1.22
CA GLN A 213 9.31 14.62 -1.81
C GLN A 213 10.31 15.49 -1.03
N SER A 214 10.88 16.49 -1.70
CA SER A 214 11.75 17.48 -1.04
C SER A 214 10.93 18.60 -0.38
N ALA A 215 11.53 19.30 0.60
CA ALA A 215 10.92 20.47 1.23
C ALA A 215 10.49 21.54 0.21
N ALA A 216 11.33 21.81 -0.80
CA ALA A 216 11.03 22.78 -1.86
C ALA A 216 9.80 22.37 -2.70
N MET A 217 9.63 21.08 -3.00
CA MET A 217 8.45 20.59 -3.71
C MET A 217 7.17 20.80 -2.89
N ILE A 218 7.25 20.61 -1.57
CA ILE A 218 6.11 20.82 -0.66
C ILE A 218 5.73 22.30 -0.61
N GLU A 219 6.71 23.19 -0.46
CA GLU A 219 6.49 24.64 -0.52
C GLU A 219 5.87 25.08 -1.84
N GLU A 220 6.36 24.55 -2.97
CA GLU A 220 5.81 24.83 -4.30
C GLU A 220 4.36 24.35 -4.43
N MET A 221 4.03 23.16 -3.92
CA MET A 221 2.66 22.64 -3.90
C MET A 221 1.72 23.51 -3.06
N VAL A 222 2.15 23.91 -1.85
CA VAL A 222 1.38 24.82 -0.99
C VAL A 222 1.14 26.15 -1.70
N LYS A 223 2.18 26.75 -2.28
CA LYS A 223 2.07 27.99 -3.04
C LYS A 223 1.11 27.86 -4.22
N GLY A 224 1.24 26.79 -5.01
CA GLY A 224 0.37 26.52 -6.16
C GLY A 224 -1.11 26.37 -5.77
N ILE A 225 -1.39 25.87 -4.57
CA ILE A 225 -2.74 25.85 -4.01
C ILE A 225 -3.21 27.27 -3.69
N HIS A 226 -2.43 28.05 -2.94
CA HIS A 226 -2.82 29.41 -2.54
C HIS A 226 -2.96 30.38 -3.71
N ASP A 227 -2.20 30.19 -4.78
CA ASP A 227 -2.34 30.97 -6.02
C ASP A 227 -3.73 30.79 -6.68
N LYS A 228 -4.40 29.65 -6.45
CA LYS A 228 -5.74 29.35 -6.97
C LYS A 228 -6.85 29.50 -5.93
N TYR A 229 -6.54 29.21 -4.67
CA TYR A 229 -7.47 29.26 -3.54
C TYR A 229 -6.81 29.95 -2.33
N PRO A 230 -6.72 31.30 -2.33
CA PRO A 230 -5.98 32.04 -1.31
C PRO A 230 -6.48 31.82 0.12
N ASP A 231 -7.79 31.59 0.29
CA ASP A 231 -8.44 31.43 1.59
C ASP A 231 -8.56 29.97 2.04
N THR A 232 -8.04 29.00 1.26
CA THR A 232 -8.08 27.58 1.62
C THR A 232 -7.01 27.23 2.66
N GLU A 233 -7.44 26.56 3.73
CA GLU A 233 -6.51 25.97 4.69
C GLU A 233 -5.79 24.78 4.04
N VAL A 234 -4.46 24.79 4.07
CA VAL A 234 -3.63 23.69 3.56
C VAL A 234 -2.95 23.01 4.74
N VAL A 235 -3.18 21.70 4.87
CA VAL A 235 -2.61 20.85 5.92
C VAL A 235 -1.91 19.67 5.27
N CYS A 236 -0.70 19.36 5.73
CA CYS A 236 -0.05 18.10 5.40
C CYS A 236 -0.47 17.06 6.43
N GLY A 237 -1.02 15.94 5.96
CA GLY A 237 -1.65 14.94 6.83
C GLY A 237 -1.81 13.59 6.17
N SER A 238 -2.74 12.82 6.69
CA SER A 238 -3.04 11.44 6.28
C SER A 238 -4.36 11.34 5.52
N MET A 239 -4.62 10.16 4.96
CA MET A 239 -5.93 9.85 4.38
C MET A 239 -7.02 9.75 5.47
N ASP A 240 -6.65 9.42 6.71
CA ASP A 240 -7.58 9.43 7.86
C ASP A 240 -8.09 10.85 8.13
N ASP A 241 -7.18 11.84 8.15
CA ASP A 241 -7.54 13.25 8.33
C ASP A 241 -8.53 13.71 7.24
N PHE A 242 -8.33 13.26 6.00
CA PHE A 242 -9.26 13.57 4.91
C PHE A 242 -10.64 12.95 5.12
N TYR A 243 -10.70 11.68 5.48
CA TYR A 243 -11.98 11.03 5.77
C TYR A 243 -12.72 11.73 6.91
N LEU A 244 -12.02 12.03 8.01
CA LEU A 244 -12.62 12.68 9.19
C LEU A 244 -13.19 14.05 8.87
N GLU A 245 -12.54 14.84 8.01
CA GLU A 245 -13.05 16.12 7.55
C GLU A 245 -14.24 15.96 6.60
N LEU A 246 -14.14 15.05 5.62
CA LEU A 246 -15.18 14.80 4.63
C LEU A 246 -16.46 14.23 5.25
N ALA A 247 -16.35 13.39 6.28
CA ALA A 247 -17.48 12.75 6.97
C ALA A 247 -18.41 13.73 7.69
N ASN A 248 -18.03 15.01 7.84
CA ASN A 248 -18.90 16.06 8.39
C ASN A 248 -19.91 16.62 7.37
N TYR A 249 -19.89 16.13 6.13
CA TYR A 249 -20.75 16.60 5.05
C TYR A 249 -21.72 15.51 4.59
N ASP A 250 -22.77 15.92 3.87
CA ASP A 250 -23.73 14.96 3.33
C ASP A 250 -23.12 14.17 2.16
N LEU A 251 -22.97 12.85 2.38
CA LEU A 251 -22.44 11.90 1.41
C LEU A 251 -23.55 10.97 0.85
N THR A 252 -24.83 11.23 1.15
CA THR A 252 -25.93 10.32 0.82
C THR A 252 -26.19 10.19 -0.67
N ASP A 253 -25.86 11.22 -1.45
CA ASP A 253 -25.99 11.23 -2.92
C ASP A 253 -24.85 10.49 -3.65
N LEU A 254 -23.85 9.96 -2.94
CA LEU A 254 -22.76 9.24 -3.58
C LEU A 254 -23.27 7.95 -4.23
N PRO A 255 -22.81 7.63 -5.46
CA PRO A 255 -23.16 6.37 -6.10
C PRO A 255 -22.73 5.16 -5.27
N VAL A 256 -23.51 4.08 -5.32
CA VAL A 256 -23.14 2.80 -4.73
C VAL A 256 -22.78 1.82 -5.85
N ILE A 257 -21.54 1.35 -5.84
CA ILE A 257 -21.05 0.32 -6.75
C ILE A 257 -21.11 -1.01 -6.01
N LYS A 258 -21.82 -1.99 -6.57
CA LYS A 258 -21.97 -3.36 -6.01
C LYS A 258 -21.30 -4.42 -6.87
N LYS A 259 -20.58 -3.98 -7.90
CA LYS A 259 -19.92 -4.86 -8.86
C LYS A 259 -18.50 -5.12 -8.38
N ASP A 260 -18.03 -6.30 -8.74
CA ASP A 260 -16.63 -6.62 -8.73
C ASP A 260 -15.86 -5.63 -9.63
N LEU A 261 -14.69 -5.17 -9.19
CA LEU A 261 -13.84 -4.27 -9.95
C LEU A 261 -12.74 -5.05 -10.67
N ALA A 262 -13.00 -6.30 -11.06
CA ALA A 262 -12.11 -7.28 -11.69
C ALA A 262 -10.81 -6.72 -12.25
N ASP A 263 -9.70 -7.30 -11.81
CA ASP A 263 -8.40 -6.89 -12.29
C ASP A 263 -8.17 -7.34 -13.75
N THR A 264 -7.95 -6.36 -14.62
CA THR A 264 -7.66 -6.60 -16.05
C THR A 264 -6.17 -6.80 -16.32
N TRP A 265 -5.31 -6.66 -15.32
CA TRP A 265 -3.85 -6.74 -15.40
C TRP A 265 -3.26 -7.95 -14.66
N ILE A 266 -4.08 -8.78 -14.03
CA ILE A 266 -3.61 -9.99 -13.35
C ILE A 266 -3.16 -11.06 -14.37
N HIS A 267 -1.90 -10.96 -14.78
CA HIS A 267 -1.26 -11.91 -15.71
C HIS A 267 0.01 -12.54 -15.13
N GLY A 268 0.68 -11.86 -14.19
CA GLY A 268 1.98 -12.27 -13.67
C GLY A 268 1.92 -13.58 -12.88
N ILE A 269 1.08 -13.67 -11.85
CA ILE A 269 1.15 -14.80 -10.92
C ILE A 269 0.84 -16.16 -11.52
N GLY A 270 -0.05 -16.20 -12.52
CA GLY A 270 -0.40 -17.44 -13.23
C GLY A 270 0.75 -17.98 -14.08
N SER A 271 1.79 -17.17 -14.35
CA SER A 271 2.95 -17.56 -15.15
C SER A 271 4.03 -18.34 -14.38
N PHE A 272 3.85 -18.54 -13.07
CA PHE A 272 4.76 -19.28 -12.16
C PHE A 272 4.13 -20.61 -11.70
N PRO A 273 3.90 -21.59 -12.60
CA PRO A 273 3.06 -22.76 -12.29
C PRO A 273 3.62 -23.64 -11.17
N LYS A 274 4.94 -23.68 -10.99
CA LYS A 274 5.58 -24.47 -9.93
C LYS A 274 5.34 -23.83 -8.56
N GLU A 275 5.54 -22.53 -8.48
CA GLU A 275 5.36 -21.72 -7.27
C GLU A 275 3.88 -21.71 -6.88
N ILE A 276 2.97 -21.55 -7.85
CA ILE A 276 1.52 -21.65 -7.61
C ILE A 276 1.11 -23.03 -7.10
N ALA A 277 1.73 -24.11 -7.58
CA ALA A 277 1.45 -25.45 -7.06
C ALA A 277 1.85 -25.58 -5.58
N VAL A 278 3.01 -25.02 -5.21
CA VAL A 278 3.47 -24.95 -3.81
C VAL A 278 2.49 -24.13 -2.97
N VAL A 279 2.13 -22.92 -3.39
CA VAL A 279 1.18 -22.06 -2.65
C VAL A 279 -0.15 -22.77 -2.40
N ARG A 280 -0.70 -23.48 -3.41
CA ARG A 280 -1.95 -24.24 -3.25
C ARG A 280 -1.83 -25.36 -2.22
N GLU A 281 -0.69 -26.05 -2.19
CA GLU A 281 -0.43 -27.08 -1.19
C GLU A 281 -0.27 -26.48 0.21
N GLU A 282 0.48 -25.38 0.34
CA GLU A 282 0.70 -24.72 1.62
C GLU A 282 -0.59 -24.11 2.20
N ARG A 283 -1.48 -23.56 1.36
CA ARG A 283 -2.83 -23.13 1.78
C ARG A 283 -3.63 -24.25 2.45
N GLU A 284 -3.53 -25.48 1.93
CA GLU A 284 -4.21 -26.64 2.54
C GLU A 284 -3.51 -27.12 3.82
N ARG A 285 -2.19 -26.98 3.91
CA ARG A 285 -1.42 -27.31 5.12
C ARG A 285 -1.68 -26.29 6.23
N ALA A 286 -1.73 -25.00 5.93
CA ALA A 286 -2.05 -23.93 6.88
C ALA A 286 -3.42 -24.18 7.53
N LYS A 287 -4.46 -24.46 6.74
CA LYS A 287 -5.80 -24.82 7.26
C LYS A 287 -5.76 -26.01 8.21
N ARG A 288 -5.00 -27.06 7.89
CA ARG A 288 -4.87 -28.24 8.77
C ARG A 288 -4.14 -27.90 10.06
N LEU A 289 -3.09 -27.09 9.98
CA LEU A 289 -2.31 -26.66 11.14
C LEU A 289 -3.19 -25.84 12.10
N GLN A 290 -3.99 -24.91 11.58
CA GLN A 290 -4.96 -24.16 12.38
C GLN A 290 -5.95 -25.07 13.11
N VAL A 291 -6.51 -26.08 12.43
CA VAL A 291 -7.46 -27.03 13.05
C VAL A 291 -6.78 -27.83 14.16
N ILE A 292 -5.53 -28.27 13.94
CA ILE A 292 -4.75 -28.99 14.96
C ILE A 292 -4.47 -28.08 16.16
N TYR A 293 -4.01 -26.85 15.92
CA TYR A 293 -3.72 -25.89 16.97
C TYR A 293 -4.98 -25.54 17.79
N ALA A 294 -6.09 -25.22 17.11
CA ALA A 294 -7.37 -24.95 17.76
C ALA A 294 -7.84 -26.13 18.63
N LYS A 295 -7.65 -27.36 18.17
CA LYS A 295 -7.95 -28.56 18.95
C LYS A 295 -7.07 -28.66 20.21
N GLN A 296 -5.77 -28.43 20.09
CA GLN A 296 -4.83 -28.46 21.23
C GLN A 296 -5.23 -27.43 22.30
N VAL A 297 -5.58 -26.21 21.88
CA VAL A 297 -6.05 -25.14 22.77
C VAL A 297 -7.35 -25.55 23.47
N LEU A 298 -8.32 -26.11 22.74
CA LEU A 298 -9.61 -26.53 23.30
C LEU A 298 -9.51 -27.73 24.26
N GLU A 299 -8.56 -28.64 24.02
CA GLU A 299 -8.33 -29.81 24.87
C GLU A 299 -7.51 -29.49 26.13
N ALA A 300 -7.15 -28.22 26.36
CA ALA A 300 -6.40 -27.74 27.52
C ALA A 300 -5.13 -28.56 27.81
N ILE A 301 -4.41 -28.94 26.76
CA ILE A 301 -3.07 -29.50 26.91
C ILE A 301 -2.23 -28.37 27.50
N GLU A 302 -1.81 -28.50 28.78
CA GLU A 302 -1.20 -27.44 29.61
C GLU A 302 0.06 -26.79 29.00
N GLU A 303 0.59 -27.36 27.92
CA GLU A 303 1.65 -26.82 27.08
C GLU A 303 1.17 -26.80 25.60
N ALA A 304 0.24 -25.93 25.25
CA ALA A 304 0.04 -25.60 23.84
C ALA A 304 1.34 -24.95 23.34
N ASP A 305 2.09 -25.69 22.51
CA ASP A 305 3.32 -25.21 21.89
C ASP A 305 2.98 -24.08 20.91
N ASP A 306 3.37 -22.85 21.24
CA ASP A 306 3.15 -21.65 20.42
C ASP A 306 3.85 -21.74 19.05
N ARG A 307 4.73 -22.71 18.85
CA ARG A 307 5.34 -23.02 17.55
C ARG A 307 4.32 -23.15 16.41
N GLY A 308 3.12 -23.66 16.69
CA GLY A 308 2.05 -23.73 15.70
C GLY A 308 1.65 -22.35 15.18
N MET A 309 1.55 -21.37 16.08
CA MET A 309 1.26 -19.98 15.73
C MET A 309 2.46 -19.30 15.08
N GLU A 310 3.69 -19.52 15.56
CA GLU A 310 4.89 -18.98 14.92
C GLU A 310 5.00 -19.42 13.44
N VAL A 311 4.72 -20.69 13.16
CA VAL A 311 4.71 -21.20 11.78
C VAL A 311 3.58 -20.60 10.93
N LEU A 312 2.41 -20.35 11.52
CA LEU A 312 1.31 -19.68 10.82
C LEU A 312 1.64 -18.21 10.56
N ASP A 313 2.27 -17.52 11.51
CA ASP A 313 2.70 -16.14 11.37
C ASP A 313 3.72 -15.99 10.25
N ASP A 314 4.72 -16.88 10.20
CA ASP A 314 5.69 -16.96 9.11
C ASP A 314 4.99 -17.27 7.78
N TYR A 315 4.03 -18.20 7.76
CA TYR A 315 3.27 -18.52 6.55
C TYR A 315 2.52 -17.29 6.02
N TYR A 316 1.75 -16.61 6.89
CA TYR A 316 0.93 -15.47 6.49
C TYR A 316 1.75 -14.26 6.06
N GLU A 317 2.91 -14.05 6.69
CA GLU A 317 3.85 -13.03 6.22
C GLU A 317 4.41 -13.39 4.84
N ASN A 318 4.92 -14.61 4.65
CA ASN A 318 5.52 -15.02 3.38
C ASN A 318 4.51 -15.06 2.23
N ILE A 319 3.29 -15.56 2.45
CA ILE A 319 2.27 -15.58 1.41
C ILE A 319 1.81 -14.17 1.06
N SER A 320 1.66 -13.26 2.04
CA SER A 320 1.33 -11.86 1.77
C SER A 320 2.39 -11.23 0.85
N LEU A 321 3.68 -11.51 1.06
CA LEU A 321 4.75 -11.00 0.20
C LEU A 321 4.69 -11.54 -1.23
N PHE A 322 4.24 -12.78 -1.39
CA PHE A 322 4.02 -13.36 -2.72
C PHE A 322 2.75 -12.81 -3.41
N GLU A 323 1.79 -12.31 -2.62
CA GLU A 323 0.56 -11.66 -3.07
C GLU A 323 0.74 -10.18 -3.43
N GLU A 324 1.86 -9.58 -3.02
CA GLU A 324 2.30 -8.24 -3.44
C GLU A 324 2.32 -8.16 -4.97
N HIS A 325 1.92 -7.00 -5.50
CA HIS A 325 1.61 -6.88 -6.92
C HIS A 325 2.79 -6.90 -7.91
N THR A 326 4.01 -7.14 -7.44
CA THR A 326 5.20 -7.22 -8.29
C THR A 326 5.83 -8.60 -8.22
N TRP A 327 6.00 -9.26 -9.38
CA TRP A 327 6.57 -10.62 -9.48
C TRP A 327 7.84 -10.64 -10.30
N GLY A 328 8.91 -10.19 -9.65
CA GLY A 328 10.24 -10.09 -10.25
C GLY A 328 10.49 -8.73 -10.88
N ALA A 329 11.71 -8.58 -11.38
CA ALA A 329 12.20 -7.28 -11.79
C ALA A 329 11.62 -6.80 -13.13
N ASP A 330 11.63 -5.48 -13.32
CA ASP A 330 11.09 -4.83 -14.49
C ASP A 330 11.79 -5.22 -15.80
N VAL A 331 11.16 -6.09 -16.58
CA VAL A 331 11.72 -6.65 -17.83
C VAL A 331 12.15 -5.57 -18.83
N LYS A 332 11.42 -4.45 -18.93
CA LYS A 332 11.78 -3.35 -19.86
C LYS A 332 13.09 -2.67 -19.46
N THR A 333 13.32 -2.49 -18.16
CA THR A 333 14.52 -1.84 -17.63
C THR A 333 15.71 -2.79 -17.67
N TRP A 334 15.53 -4.02 -17.22
CA TRP A 334 16.64 -4.94 -17.02
C TRP A 334 17.01 -5.72 -18.30
N LEU A 335 16.05 -6.29 -19.04
CA LEU A 335 16.35 -7.00 -20.29
C LEU A 335 16.41 -6.11 -21.53
N GLY A 336 15.71 -4.97 -21.51
CA GLY A 336 15.64 -4.08 -22.67
C GLY A 336 14.84 -4.66 -23.85
N PRO A 337 14.82 -3.94 -24.99
CA PRO A 337 14.06 -4.33 -26.18
C PRO A 337 14.74 -5.43 -27.02
N ASP A 338 16.07 -5.54 -26.96
CA ASP A 338 16.88 -6.41 -27.85
C ASP A 338 16.98 -7.86 -27.35
N ARG A 339 15.84 -8.45 -26.99
CA ARG A 339 15.77 -9.82 -26.45
C ARG A 339 15.92 -10.86 -27.54
N VAL A 340 16.72 -11.89 -27.25
CA VAL A 340 16.91 -13.04 -28.14
C VAL A 340 16.05 -14.23 -27.71
N TYR A 341 15.40 -14.88 -28.68
CA TYR A 341 14.47 -15.99 -28.44
C TYR A 341 14.98 -17.33 -29.02
N HIS A 342 15.92 -17.30 -29.96
CA HIS A 342 16.55 -18.52 -30.47
C HIS A 342 17.40 -19.17 -29.38
N LYS A 343 17.24 -20.48 -29.18
CA LYS A 343 17.83 -21.21 -28.05
C LYS A 343 19.33 -20.98 -27.89
N GLU A 344 20.10 -21.04 -28.99
CA GLU A 344 21.55 -20.85 -28.93
C GLU A 344 21.94 -19.43 -28.53
N ASP A 345 21.25 -18.44 -29.06
CA ASP A 345 21.50 -17.03 -28.73
C ASP A 345 21.04 -16.72 -27.31
N PHE A 346 19.91 -17.27 -26.88
CA PHE A 346 19.42 -17.18 -25.50
C PHE A 346 20.41 -17.79 -24.52
N LEU A 347 20.96 -18.97 -24.78
CA LEU A 347 21.94 -19.59 -23.88
C LEU A 347 23.22 -18.75 -23.72
N LYS A 348 23.63 -18.03 -24.77
CA LYS A 348 24.73 -17.06 -24.71
C LYS A 348 24.31 -15.80 -23.94
N ALA A 349 23.14 -15.24 -24.24
CA ALA A 349 22.62 -14.04 -23.60
C ALA A 349 22.34 -14.25 -22.10
N LYS A 350 21.93 -15.46 -21.71
CA LYS A 350 21.71 -15.86 -20.31
C LYS A 350 22.94 -15.63 -19.41
N GLN A 351 24.14 -15.65 -19.98
CA GLN A 351 25.39 -15.40 -19.23
C GLN A 351 25.66 -13.90 -18.98
N GLN A 352 24.89 -13.01 -19.61
CA GLN A 352 25.03 -11.56 -19.44
C GLN A 352 24.45 -11.11 -18.09
N LYS A 353 25.01 -10.03 -17.54
CA LYS A 353 24.66 -9.54 -16.20
C LYS A 353 23.17 -9.23 -16.02
N ASN A 354 22.54 -8.66 -17.04
CA ASN A 354 21.11 -8.35 -17.00
C ASN A 354 20.23 -9.60 -16.95
N TYR A 355 20.56 -10.65 -17.71
CA TYR A 355 19.84 -11.92 -17.64
C TYR A 355 20.07 -12.63 -16.31
N GLN A 356 21.31 -12.62 -15.79
CA GLN A 356 21.62 -13.17 -14.46
C GLN A 356 20.88 -12.44 -13.34
N PHE A 357 20.75 -11.12 -13.45
CA PHE A 357 19.96 -10.32 -12.53
C PHE A 357 18.48 -10.73 -12.56
N MET A 358 17.87 -10.82 -13.75
CA MET A 358 16.48 -11.28 -13.90
C MET A 358 16.23 -12.71 -13.42
N GLU A 359 17.22 -13.60 -13.55
CA GLU A 359 17.10 -14.97 -13.00
C GLU A 359 17.20 -14.98 -11.46
N SER A 360 17.81 -13.95 -10.87
CA SER A 360 17.91 -13.78 -9.42
C SER A 360 16.74 -13.02 -8.81
N SER A 361 15.95 -12.31 -9.63
CA SER A 361 14.85 -11.44 -9.19
C SER A 361 13.58 -12.17 -8.85
#